data_AF-A0A7G6X0D8-F1
#
_entry.id   AF-A0A7G6X0D8-F1
#
_cell.length_a   1.000
_cell.length_b   1.000
_cell.length_c   1.000
_cell.angle_alpha   90.00
_cell.angle_beta   90.00
_cell.angle_gamma   90.00
#
_symmetry.space_group_name_H-M   'P 1'
#
loop_
_entity.id
_entity.type
_entity.pdbx_description
1 polymer ?
#
loop_
_entity_poly.entity_id
_entity_poly.type
_entity_poly.pdbx_seq_one_letter_code
_entity_poly.pdbx_strand_id
1 'polypeptide(L)'
;MEIEWAKIGRDKFDRIVEALFTRLYDGADEFRVYDGRGGDGGKDIYVRQGGRVRIIQLKYFPEGFSKINVKRRDQIKRSFASALEDAPYEWILVVPCNLTQSEQKYVDGLKGDSKIRVDYVDQARLNERLSAHLDIVAYFTRDDSITKALIYNREKDLLTGGVADVEARIRALHSVIDDADLNWGLDFSSRNGEVTQVIRAKHSRAAEVSPVGINMTTTFGPDQKSLESIFRRQVDYGITERVTLPPDVVASFEVTGPELLAWRGEGVEVTLYPAESPRLPFVFEFQDANSGTLSSHTGVTRSAAEATRGRSLVVCFYDAITLTLLFPHDASVGGEIKMSLDFQGADPFTVLRMLQLIDALENSVVAAMKVDGNSLGKIMLNSQRSLIPASSRADFERLRLFADDLNIVQRHCESYFPMPEDVSGEDRLYLRCARLLIEGKCAVVPRMNNLTVHLNGADSDGLRTVLESEAGVFMMENEIFGFEMFGHSFMLGPARTFSLRTKLTNAADAVRALEAGEADGFKLQVVPDGTESFWTYLPERWNGSGDEWPRPVGWGLEDFNDPADTLLP
;
A
#
# COMPACT_ATOMS: atom_id res chain seq x y z
N MET A 1 -7.15 -38.99 -25.36
CA MET A 1 -5.75 -39.43 -25.63
C MET A 1 -5.36 -40.33 -24.47
N GLU A 2 -5.04 -41.60 -24.74
CA GLU A 2 -4.78 -42.60 -23.69
C GLU A 2 -3.35 -43.13 -23.85
N ILE A 3 -2.62 -43.32 -22.75
CA ILE A 3 -1.27 -43.87 -22.77
C ILE A 3 -1.37 -45.40 -22.87
N GLU A 4 -0.78 -45.99 -23.90
CA GLU A 4 -0.67 -47.45 -24.03
C GLU A 4 0.41 -48.01 -23.09
N TRP A 5 0.11 -48.06 -21.79
CA TRP A 5 1.05 -48.47 -20.72
C TRP A 5 1.79 -49.78 -20.97
N ALA A 6 1.17 -50.72 -21.69
CA ALA A 6 1.77 -52.00 -22.07
C ALA A 6 2.94 -51.89 -23.07
N LYS A 7 3.06 -50.77 -23.80
CA LYS A 7 4.03 -50.60 -24.89
C LYS A 7 5.01 -49.44 -24.71
N ILE A 8 4.82 -48.58 -23.71
CA ILE A 8 5.67 -47.40 -23.53
C ILE A 8 7.11 -47.72 -23.09
N GLY A 9 7.33 -48.89 -22.50
CA GLY A 9 8.63 -49.27 -21.92
C GLY A 9 8.88 -48.65 -20.53
N ARG A 10 9.83 -49.23 -19.80
CA ARG A 10 10.15 -48.84 -18.42
C ARG A 10 10.58 -47.38 -18.29
N ASP A 11 11.53 -46.93 -19.10
CA ASP A 11 12.10 -45.58 -18.96
C ASP A 11 11.05 -44.48 -19.18
N LYS A 12 10.12 -44.67 -20.13
CA LYS A 12 9.02 -43.71 -20.33
C LYS A 12 7.99 -43.80 -19.20
N PHE A 13 7.69 -45.01 -18.70
CA PHE A 13 6.82 -45.18 -17.54
C PHE A 13 7.35 -44.43 -16.32
N ASP A 14 8.63 -44.64 -15.98
CA ASP A 14 9.26 -44.01 -14.81
C ASP A 14 9.20 -42.48 -14.94
N ARG A 15 9.60 -41.92 -16.09
CA ARG A 15 9.56 -40.45 -16.34
C ARG A 15 8.15 -39.85 -16.29
N ILE A 16 7.13 -40.54 -16.80
CA ILE A 16 5.74 -40.05 -16.76
C ILE A 16 5.24 -40.02 -15.31
N VAL A 17 5.51 -41.08 -14.55
CA VAL A 17 5.09 -41.18 -13.15
C VAL A 17 5.85 -40.17 -12.29
N GLU A 18 7.15 -40.00 -12.48
CA GLU A 18 7.94 -38.98 -11.79
C GLU A 18 7.40 -37.56 -12.04
N ALA A 19 7.11 -37.21 -13.30
CA ALA A 19 6.55 -35.91 -13.65
C ALA A 19 5.17 -35.68 -13.02
N LEU A 20 4.32 -36.72 -13.00
CA LEU A 20 3.02 -36.68 -12.36
C LEU A 20 3.15 -36.45 -10.84
N PHE A 21 3.97 -37.26 -10.17
CA PHE A 21 4.11 -37.19 -8.71
C PHE A 21 4.82 -35.92 -8.24
N THR A 22 5.72 -35.36 -9.05
CA THR A 22 6.30 -34.03 -8.79
C THR A 22 5.21 -32.97 -8.67
N ARG A 23 4.17 -33.03 -9.51
CA ARG A 23 3.06 -32.06 -9.46
C ARG A 23 2.05 -32.35 -8.36
N LEU A 24 1.76 -33.63 -8.11
CA LEU A 24 0.82 -34.02 -7.05
C LEU A 24 1.32 -33.67 -5.65
N TYR A 25 2.64 -33.59 -5.48
CA TYR A 25 3.29 -33.21 -4.23
C TYR A 25 4.04 -31.88 -4.35
N ASP A 26 3.58 -30.99 -5.24
CA ASP A 26 4.07 -29.62 -5.29
C ASP A 26 3.80 -28.94 -3.94
N GLY A 27 4.82 -28.30 -3.37
CA GLY A 27 4.80 -27.76 -2.01
C GLY A 27 5.04 -28.77 -0.87
N ALA A 28 5.51 -29.99 -1.15
CA ALA A 28 6.05 -30.86 -0.11
C ALA A 28 7.35 -30.30 0.51
N ASP A 29 7.60 -30.60 1.79
CA ASP A 29 8.83 -30.17 2.49
C ASP A 29 10.10 -30.72 1.82
N GLU A 30 10.00 -31.93 1.26
CA GLU A 30 11.08 -32.57 0.53
C GLU A 30 10.51 -33.52 -0.53
N PHE A 31 10.99 -33.41 -1.77
CA PHE A 31 10.65 -34.32 -2.86
C PHE A 31 11.95 -34.75 -3.56
N ARG A 32 12.20 -36.07 -3.65
CA ARG A 32 13.39 -36.62 -4.31
C ARG A 32 13.03 -37.78 -5.22
N VAL A 33 13.59 -37.76 -6.42
CA VAL A 33 13.58 -38.87 -7.38
C VAL A 33 14.98 -39.48 -7.41
N TYR A 34 15.07 -40.80 -7.26
CA TYR A 34 16.34 -41.51 -7.25
C TYR A 34 16.61 -42.15 -8.62
N ASP A 35 17.73 -41.78 -9.26
CA ASP A 35 18.21 -42.45 -10.47
C ASP A 35 18.92 -43.75 -10.08
N GLY A 36 18.32 -44.91 -10.40
CA GLY A 36 18.73 -46.25 -9.96
C GLY A 36 20.13 -46.75 -10.40
N ARG A 37 21.01 -45.88 -10.91
CA ARG A 37 22.36 -46.21 -11.39
C ARG A 37 23.37 -46.60 -10.30
N GLY A 38 23.01 -46.50 -9.02
CA GLY A 38 23.87 -46.81 -7.86
C GLY A 38 23.42 -47.99 -6.98
N GLY A 39 22.36 -48.71 -7.35
CA GLY A 39 21.64 -49.61 -6.44
C GLY A 39 20.61 -48.81 -5.64
N ASP A 40 19.34 -48.97 -6.00
CA ASP A 40 18.23 -48.08 -5.63
C ASP A 40 17.77 -48.17 -4.17
N GLY A 41 18.37 -49.02 -3.34
CA GLY A 41 17.96 -49.19 -1.94
C GLY A 41 16.45 -49.45 -1.77
N GLY A 42 15.75 -49.90 -2.82
CA GLY A 42 14.30 -50.07 -2.84
C GLY A 42 13.45 -48.80 -2.76
N LYS A 43 13.92 -47.64 -3.26
CA LYS A 43 13.18 -46.35 -3.25
C LYS A 43 13.36 -45.62 -4.58
N ASP A 44 12.26 -45.32 -5.27
CA ASP A 44 12.32 -44.54 -6.52
C ASP A 44 11.92 -43.07 -6.30
N ILE A 45 10.88 -42.82 -5.48
CA ILE A 45 10.47 -41.45 -5.11
C ILE A 45 10.27 -41.37 -3.60
N TYR A 46 10.84 -40.32 -2.99
CA TYR A 46 10.71 -39.97 -1.58
C TYR A 46 10.01 -38.64 -1.42
N VAL A 47 9.01 -38.59 -0.55
CA VAL A 47 8.25 -37.38 -0.25
C VAL A 47 8.16 -37.18 1.26
N ARG A 48 8.55 -36.01 1.77
CA ARG A 48 8.28 -35.58 3.14
C ARG A 48 7.31 -34.41 3.11
N GLN A 49 6.21 -34.52 3.86
CA GLN A 49 5.21 -33.45 3.96
C GLN A 49 4.56 -33.46 5.34
N GLY A 50 4.64 -32.34 6.05
CA GLY A 50 4.09 -32.22 7.41
C GLY A 50 4.70 -33.22 8.38
N GLY A 51 6.01 -33.48 8.24
CA GLY A 51 6.74 -34.46 9.06
C GLY A 51 6.43 -35.93 8.75
N ARG A 52 5.56 -36.23 7.78
CA ARG A 52 5.24 -37.60 7.34
C ARG A 52 6.04 -37.95 6.09
N VAL A 53 6.66 -39.12 6.12
CA VAL A 53 7.45 -39.67 5.00
C VAL A 53 6.60 -40.63 4.18
N ARG A 54 6.56 -40.44 2.86
CA ARG A 54 5.98 -41.37 1.90
C ARG A 54 7.07 -41.87 0.97
N ILE A 55 7.09 -43.18 0.76
CA ILE A 55 7.97 -43.82 -0.21
C ILE A 55 7.10 -44.40 -1.32
N ILE A 56 7.42 -44.02 -2.55
CA ILE A 56 6.72 -44.48 -3.74
C ILE A 56 7.70 -45.32 -4.55
N GLN A 57 7.31 -46.57 -4.82
CA GLN A 57 8.08 -47.52 -5.61
C GLN A 57 7.36 -47.76 -6.94
N LEU A 58 8.07 -47.53 -8.02
CA LEU A 58 7.70 -47.80 -9.39
C LEU A 58 8.16 -49.22 -9.76
N LYS A 59 7.24 -50.04 -10.28
CA LYS A 59 7.56 -51.33 -10.86
C LYS A 59 6.87 -51.48 -12.21
N TYR A 60 7.66 -51.47 -13.29
CA TYR A 60 7.13 -51.66 -14.63
C TYR A 60 6.82 -53.14 -14.90
N PHE A 61 5.61 -53.58 -14.49
CA PHE A 61 5.08 -54.92 -14.73
C PHE A 61 3.77 -54.85 -15.52
N PRO A 62 3.80 -54.58 -16.84
CA PRO A 62 2.58 -54.41 -17.64
C PRO A 62 1.70 -55.68 -17.68
N GLU A 63 2.26 -56.87 -17.46
CA GLU A 63 1.50 -58.13 -17.37
C GLU A 63 1.16 -58.55 -15.93
N GLY A 64 1.37 -57.69 -14.94
CA GLY A 64 1.10 -57.97 -13.52
C GLY A 64 2.14 -58.83 -12.81
N PHE A 65 1.82 -59.30 -11.60
CA PHE A 65 2.71 -60.06 -10.69
C PHE A 65 1.94 -61.17 -9.94
N SER A 66 1.22 -61.97 -10.71
CA SER A 66 0.44 -63.11 -10.22
C SER A 66 1.30 -64.15 -9.47
N LYS A 67 0.67 -65.14 -8.84
CA LYS A 67 1.37 -66.20 -8.08
C LYS A 67 2.38 -67.00 -8.91
N ILE A 68 2.24 -67.03 -10.23
CA ILE A 68 3.16 -67.69 -11.16
C ILE A 68 4.44 -66.85 -11.32
N ASN A 69 4.34 -65.53 -11.18
CA ASN A 69 5.44 -64.57 -11.29
C ASN A 69 6.14 -64.32 -9.95
N VAL A 70 6.59 -65.40 -9.29
CA VAL A 70 7.21 -65.37 -7.95
C VAL A 70 8.34 -64.34 -7.86
N LYS A 71 9.20 -64.26 -8.89
CA LYS A 71 10.31 -63.30 -8.95
C LYS A 71 9.85 -61.83 -8.85
N ARG A 72 8.70 -61.47 -9.43
CA ARG A 72 8.16 -60.09 -9.37
C ARG A 72 7.65 -59.78 -7.96
N ARG A 73 7.00 -60.74 -7.31
CA ARG A 73 6.58 -60.63 -5.90
C ARG A 73 7.77 -60.46 -4.97
N ASP A 74 8.83 -61.24 -5.18
CA ASP A 74 10.07 -61.13 -4.39
C ASP A 74 10.77 -59.78 -4.56
N GLN A 75 10.70 -59.17 -5.76
CA GLN A 75 11.19 -57.81 -5.97
C GLN A 75 10.37 -56.78 -5.18
N ILE A 76 9.04 -56.86 -5.24
CA ILE A 76 8.15 -55.96 -4.48
C ILE A 76 8.40 -56.10 -2.98
N LYS A 77 8.52 -57.34 -2.48
CA LYS A 77 8.76 -57.61 -1.05
C LYS A 77 10.10 -57.04 -0.58
N ARG A 78 11.16 -57.16 -1.39
CA ARG A 78 12.48 -56.58 -1.08
C ARG A 78 12.45 -55.06 -1.08
N SER A 79 11.83 -54.44 -2.10
CA SER A 79 11.62 -52.99 -2.13
C SER A 79 10.87 -52.49 -0.90
N PHE A 80 9.79 -53.17 -0.51
CA PHE A 80 9.06 -52.83 0.72
C PHE A 80 9.95 -52.93 1.96
N ALA A 81 10.69 -54.04 2.12
CA ALA A 81 11.58 -54.22 3.27
C ALA A 81 12.66 -53.14 3.37
N SER A 82 13.27 -52.75 2.26
CA SER A 82 14.27 -51.67 2.24
C SER A 82 13.65 -50.28 2.50
N ALA A 83 12.42 -50.05 2.05
CA ALA A 83 11.70 -48.81 2.35
C ALA A 83 11.41 -48.65 3.87
N LEU A 84 11.26 -49.75 4.62
CA LEU A 84 11.01 -49.71 6.07
C LEU A 84 12.15 -49.06 6.87
N GLU A 85 13.38 -49.04 6.34
CA GLU A 85 14.55 -48.44 7.00
C GLU A 85 14.36 -46.94 7.26
N ASP A 86 13.54 -46.24 6.47
CA ASP A 86 13.23 -44.82 6.65
C ASP A 86 12.02 -44.55 7.56
N ALA A 87 11.44 -45.60 8.16
CA ALA A 87 10.20 -45.52 8.94
C ALA A 87 9.08 -44.71 8.25
N PRO A 88 8.69 -45.06 7.01
CA PRO A 88 7.71 -44.29 6.26
C PRO A 88 6.34 -44.34 6.94
N TYR A 89 5.60 -43.23 6.88
CA TYR A 89 4.19 -43.21 7.22
C TYR A 89 3.37 -44.02 6.20
N GLU A 90 3.76 -43.96 4.93
CA GLU A 90 3.05 -44.60 3.82
C GLU A 90 4.01 -45.14 2.76
N TRP A 91 3.74 -46.32 2.25
CA TRP A 91 4.44 -46.93 1.13
C TRP A 91 3.46 -47.21 -0.01
N ILE A 92 3.79 -46.75 -1.22
CA ILE A 92 2.91 -46.78 -2.39
C ILE A 92 3.57 -47.54 -3.52
N LEU A 93 2.92 -48.61 -4.01
CA LEU A 93 3.35 -49.32 -5.21
C LEU A 93 2.68 -48.73 -6.46
N VAL A 94 3.47 -48.29 -7.44
CA VAL A 94 2.97 -47.80 -8.73
C VAL A 94 3.27 -48.82 -9.83
N VAL A 95 2.23 -49.24 -10.55
CA VAL A 95 2.34 -50.24 -11.63
C VAL A 95 1.51 -49.86 -12.86
N PRO A 96 1.98 -50.22 -14.08
CA PRO A 96 1.31 -49.89 -15.34
C PRO A 96 0.13 -50.81 -15.69
N CYS A 97 -0.40 -51.60 -14.75
CA CYS A 97 -1.48 -52.56 -14.98
C CYS A 97 -2.52 -52.49 -13.85
N ASN A 98 -3.77 -52.85 -14.13
CA ASN A 98 -4.79 -53.03 -13.09
C ASN A 98 -4.51 -54.30 -12.27
N LEU A 99 -4.51 -54.18 -10.94
CA LEU A 99 -4.23 -55.32 -10.06
C LEU A 99 -5.40 -56.29 -9.98
N THR A 100 -5.13 -57.59 -10.09
CA THR A 100 -6.11 -58.63 -9.74
C THR A 100 -6.36 -58.68 -8.23
N GLN A 101 -7.49 -59.24 -7.80
CA GLN A 101 -7.80 -59.41 -6.37
C GLN A 101 -6.69 -60.17 -5.61
N SER A 102 -6.01 -61.11 -6.28
CA SER A 102 -4.92 -61.90 -5.68
C SER A 102 -3.61 -61.13 -5.51
N GLU A 103 -3.42 -60.07 -6.30
CA GLU A 103 -2.28 -59.16 -6.24
C GLU A 103 -2.53 -58.04 -5.25
N GLN A 104 -3.75 -57.50 -5.21
CA GLN A 104 -4.18 -56.55 -4.18
C GLN A 104 -3.99 -57.15 -2.77
N LYS A 105 -4.56 -58.34 -2.52
CA LYS A 105 -4.37 -59.06 -1.25
C LYS A 105 -2.90 -59.32 -0.91
N TYR A 106 -2.05 -59.50 -1.93
CA TYR A 106 -0.62 -59.68 -1.71
C TYR A 106 0.04 -58.38 -1.24
N VAL A 107 -0.24 -57.25 -1.91
CA VAL A 107 0.28 -55.93 -1.54
C VAL A 107 -0.22 -55.51 -0.15
N ASP A 108 -1.52 -55.63 0.11
CA ASP A 108 -2.12 -55.31 1.42
C ASP A 108 -1.54 -56.16 2.56
N GLY A 109 -1.17 -57.40 2.24
CA GLY A 109 -0.54 -58.34 3.18
C GLY A 109 0.93 -58.03 3.50
N LEU A 110 1.60 -57.16 2.75
CA LEU A 110 3.01 -56.81 3.00
C LEU A 110 3.22 -56.12 4.35
N LYS A 111 2.23 -55.36 4.82
CA LYS A 111 2.34 -54.61 6.08
C LYS A 111 2.54 -55.49 7.31
N GLY A 112 2.05 -56.74 7.30
CA GLY A 112 2.07 -57.61 8.49
C GLY A 112 1.54 -56.89 9.72
N ASP A 113 2.34 -56.86 10.79
CA ASP A 113 2.05 -56.15 12.05
C ASP A 113 2.56 -54.69 12.07
N SER A 114 3.15 -54.18 10.99
CA SER A 114 3.65 -52.80 10.93
C SER A 114 2.50 -51.78 10.92
N LYS A 115 2.74 -50.61 11.51
CA LYS A 115 1.77 -49.50 11.56
C LYS A 115 1.73 -48.65 10.28
N ILE A 116 2.41 -49.10 9.22
CA ILE A 116 2.61 -48.34 7.98
C ILE A 116 1.40 -48.50 7.09
N ARG A 117 1.00 -47.40 6.43
CA ARG A 117 -0.03 -47.46 5.39
C ARG A 117 0.57 -48.02 4.11
N VAL A 118 -0.02 -49.09 3.57
CA VAL A 118 0.34 -49.65 2.26
C VAL A 118 -0.78 -49.30 1.28
N ASP A 119 -0.43 -48.68 0.16
CA ASP A 119 -1.35 -48.31 -0.91
C ASP A 119 -0.75 -48.67 -2.28
N TYR A 120 -1.54 -48.55 -3.34
CA TYR A 120 -1.08 -48.77 -4.71
C TYR A 120 -1.74 -47.80 -5.70
N VAL A 121 -1.04 -47.54 -6.80
CA VAL A 121 -1.52 -46.75 -7.92
C VAL A 121 -1.38 -47.62 -9.17
N ASP A 122 -2.49 -48.17 -9.61
CA ASP A 122 -2.59 -49.01 -10.79
C ASP A 122 -2.94 -48.18 -12.03
N GLN A 123 -3.08 -48.85 -13.18
CA GLN A 123 -3.35 -48.18 -14.45
C GLN A 123 -4.59 -47.26 -14.40
N ALA A 124 -5.69 -47.71 -13.81
CA ALA A 124 -6.90 -46.91 -13.71
C ALA A 124 -6.66 -45.61 -12.90
N ARG A 125 -5.99 -45.72 -11.75
CA ARG A 125 -5.65 -44.55 -10.91
C ARG A 125 -4.61 -43.64 -11.56
N LEU A 126 -3.67 -44.20 -12.33
CA LEU A 126 -2.72 -43.39 -13.13
C LEU A 126 -3.46 -42.57 -14.19
N ASN A 127 -4.37 -43.20 -14.94
CA ASN A 127 -5.16 -42.54 -15.97
C ASN A 127 -6.03 -41.42 -15.39
N GLU A 128 -6.70 -41.69 -14.26
CA GLU A 128 -7.50 -40.69 -13.56
C GLU A 128 -6.65 -39.47 -13.15
N ARG A 129 -5.49 -39.69 -12.51
CA ARG A 129 -4.60 -38.61 -12.09
C ARG A 129 -4.02 -37.83 -13.26
N LEU A 130 -3.67 -38.50 -14.36
CA LEU A 130 -3.16 -37.84 -15.56
C LEU A 130 -4.22 -37.04 -16.32
N SER A 131 -5.50 -37.36 -16.18
CA SER A 131 -6.59 -36.59 -16.79
C SER A 131 -6.64 -35.15 -16.29
N ALA A 132 -6.18 -34.90 -15.05
CA ALA A 132 -6.02 -33.56 -14.49
C ALA A 132 -4.73 -32.83 -14.96
N HIS A 133 -3.83 -33.51 -15.67
CA HIS A 133 -2.53 -33.00 -16.11
C HIS A 133 -2.24 -33.34 -17.58
N LEU A 134 -3.15 -32.90 -18.47
CA LEU A 134 -3.14 -33.25 -19.90
C LEU A 134 -1.87 -32.81 -20.64
N ASP A 135 -1.17 -31.79 -20.15
CA ASP A 135 0.09 -31.31 -20.70
C ASP A 135 1.25 -32.30 -20.50
N ILE A 136 1.27 -33.08 -19.41
CA ILE A 136 2.21 -34.20 -19.23
C ILE A 136 1.97 -35.25 -20.31
N VAL A 137 0.70 -35.61 -20.52
CA VAL A 137 0.30 -36.57 -21.55
C VAL A 137 0.75 -36.08 -22.92
N ALA A 138 0.44 -34.81 -23.25
CA ALA A 138 0.81 -34.20 -24.53
C ALA A 138 2.34 -34.17 -24.75
N TYR A 139 3.12 -33.89 -23.71
CA TYR A 139 4.59 -33.88 -23.79
C TYR A 139 5.15 -35.26 -24.13
N PHE A 140 4.71 -36.32 -23.45
CA PHE A 140 5.25 -37.67 -23.66
C PHE A 140 4.67 -38.40 -24.88
N THR A 141 3.54 -37.94 -25.42
CA THR A 141 3.00 -38.40 -26.72
C THR A 141 3.48 -37.57 -27.91
N ARG A 142 4.34 -36.57 -27.69
CA ARG A 142 4.78 -35.62 -28.73
C ARG A 142 5.55 -36.31 -29.87
N ASP A 143 6.35 -37.34 -29.59
CA ASP A 143 7.17 -38.04 -30.59
C ASP A 143 6.34 -38.65 -31.74
N ASP A 144 5.18 -39.26 -31.43
CA ASP A 144 4.29 -39.83 -32.44
C ASP A 144 3.61 -38.74 -33.29
N SER A 145 3.35 -37.59 -32.67
CA SER A 145 2.75 -36.42 -33.33
C SER A 145 3.76 -35.70 -34.23
N ILE A 146 5.01 -35.56 -33.78
CA ILE A 146 6.14 -35.01 -34.57
C ILE A 146 6.38 -35.87 -35.80
N THR A 147 6.41 -37.20 -35.64
CA THR A 147 6.61 -38.13 -36.75
C THR A 147 5.51 -37.98 -37.81
N LYS A 148 4.25 -37.83 -37.39
CA LYS A 148 3.12 -37.58 -38.29
C LYS A 148 3.18 -36.19 -38.94
N ALA A 149 3.56 -35.13 -38.22
CA ALA A 149 3.66 -33.79 -38.79
C ALA A 149 4.80 -33.61 -39.80
N LEU A 150 5.92 -34.31 -39.60
CA LEU A 150 7.01 -34.42 -40.57
C LEU A 150 6.55 -35.07 -41.89
N ILE A 151 5.65 -36.05 -41.81
CA ILE A 151 5.06 -36.69 -43.00
C ILE A 151 4.15 -35.72 -43.78
N TYR A 152 3.57 -34.72 -43.11
CA TYR A 152 2.60 -33.79 -43.70
C TYR A 152 3.14 -32.36 -43.93
N ASN A 153 4.45 -32.10 -43.79
CA ASN A 153 5.07 -30.76 -43.87
C ASN A 153 4.39 -29.72 -42.95
N ARG A 154 3.99 -30.14 -41.75
CA ARG A 154 3.37 -29.29 -40.71
C ARG A 154 4.25 -29.17 -39.47
N GLU A 155 5.56 -29.24 -39.64
CA GLU A 155 6.54 -29.21 -38.55
C GLU A 155 6.47 -27.92 -37.74
N LYS A 156 6.25 -26.79 -38.42
CA LYS A 156 6.04 -25.47 -37.82
C LYS A 156 4.76 -25.41 -36.96
N ASP A 157 3.75 -26.21 -37.29
CA ASP A 157 2.52 -26.26 -36.49
C ASP A 157 2.76 -26.97 -35.15
N LEU A 158 3.74 -27.88 -35.10
CA LEU A 158 4.18 -28.60 -33.89
C LEU A 158 5.42 -28.01 -33.22
N LEU A 159 5.88 -26.83 -33.66
CA LEU A 159 6.99 -26.07 -33.06
C LEU A 159 8.28 -26.92 -32.94
N THR A 160 8.61 -27.69 -33.98
CA THR A 160 9.79 -28.57 -33.99
C THR A 160 11.12 -27.81 -33.96
N GLY A 161 11.14 -26.59 -34.51
CA GLY A 161 12.24 -25.63 -34.43
C GLY A 161 12.27 -24.81 -33.13
N GLY A 162 11.40 -25.14 -32.17
CA GLY A 162 11.34 -24.46 -30.87
C GLY A 162 10.86 -23.02 -30.99
N VAL A 163 11.54 -22.09 -30.31
CA VAL A 163 11.16 -20.67 -30.24
C VAL A 163 11.17 -19.99 -31.61
N ALA A 164 12.08 -20.39 -32.51
CA ALA A 164 12.16 -19.81 -33.86
C ALA A 164 10.88 -20.06 -34.69
N ASP A 165 10.23 -21.22 -34.52
CA ASP A 165 8.96 -21.50 -35.18
C ASP A 165 7.83 -20.66 -34.59
N VAL A 166 7.84 -20.42 -33.28
CA VAL A 166 6.88 -19.53 -32.60
C VAL A 166 7.02 -18.11 -33.13
N GLU A 167 8.24 -17.56 -33.16
CA GLU A 167 8.50 -16.22 -33.70
C GLU A 167 8.09 -16.09 -35.16
N ALA A 168 8.42 -17.09 -36.00
CA ALA A 168 8.05 -17.09 -37.41
C ALA A 168 6.52 -17.08 -37.59
N ARG A 169 5.79 -17.82 -36.77
CA ARG A 169 4.32 -17.86 -36.80
C ARG A 169 3.70 -16.56 -36.30
N ILE A 170 4.20 -16.00 -35.20
CA ILE A 170 3.73 -14.70 -34.69
C ILE A 170 3.96 -13.61 -35.74
N ARG A 171 5.15 -13.57 -36.36
CA ARG A 171 5.47 -12.60 -37.41
C ARG A 171 4.58 -12.76 -38.64
N ALA A 172 4.35 -14.00 -39.09
CA ALA A 172 3.45 -14.26 -40.22
C ALA A 172 2.01 -13.84 -39.90
N LEU A 173 1.53 -14.11 -38.69
CA LEU A 173 0.20 -13.70 -38.25
C LEU A 173 0.09 -12.17 -38.14
N HIS A 174 1.09 -11.51 -37.56
CA HIS A 174 1.18 -10.04 -37.53
C HIS A 174 1.13 -9.46 -38.95
N SER A 175 1.86 -10.05 -39.92
CA SER A 175 1.83 -9.60 -41.31
C SER A 175 0.44 -9.71 -41.94
N VAL A 176 -0.26 -10.83 -41.72
CA VAL A 176 -1.63 -11.02 -42.26
C VAL A 176 -2.61 -10.01 -41.65
N ILE A 177 -2.47 -9.72 -40.36
CA ILE A 177 -3.28 -8.70 -39.67
C ILE A 177 -2.94 -7.30 -40.21
N ASP A 178 -1.67 -6.98 -40.39
CA ASP A 178 -1.23 -5.69 -40.93
C ASP A 178 -1.61 -5.53 -42.41
N ASP A 179 -1.84 -6.60 -43.16
CA ASP A 179 -2.33 -6.50 -44.55
C ASP A 179 -3.85 -6.32 -44.65
N ALA A 180 -4.60 -6.58 -43.57
CA ALA A 180 -6.07 -6.60 -43.58
C ALA A 180 -6.72 -5.20 -43.61
N ASP A 181 -6.03 -4.15 -43.19
CA ASP A 181 -6.52 -2.77 -43.26
C ASP A 181 -5.37 -1.78 -43.56
N LEU A 182 -5.63 -0.73 -44.35
CA LEU A 182 -4.60 0.23 -44.74
C LEU A 182 -4.18 1.19 -43.61
N ASN A 183 -5.05 1.43 -42.64
CA ASN A 183 -4.92 2.50 -41.64
C ASN A 183 -4.68 1.95 -40.22
N TRP A 184 -5.18 0.75 -39.94
CA TRP A 184 -5.16 0.13 -38.61
C TRP A 184 -4.46 -1.22 -38.59
N GLY A 185 -3.73 -1.49 -37.51
CA GLY A 185 -3.20 -2.80 -37.16
C GLY A 185 -3.71 -3.25 -35.79
N LEU A 186 -3.50 -4.52 -35.48
CA LEU A 186 -3.79 -5.10 -34.16
C LEU A 186 -2.53 -5.72 -33.60
N ASP A 187 -2.12 -5.24 -32.43
CA ASP A 187 -1.13 -5.94 -31.62
C ASP A 187 -1.87 -6.87 -30.67
N PHE A 188 -1.36 -8.08 -30.42
CA PHE A 188 -1.98 -9.02 -29.48
C PHE A 188 -0.96 -9.65 -28.55
N SER A 189 -1.42 -10.02 -27.35
CA SER A 189 -0.65 -10.79 -26.40
C SER A 189 -1.54 -11.82 -25.71
N SER A 190 -0.95 -12.93 -25.26
CA SER A 190 -1.68 -13.97 -24.54
C SER A 190 -0.95 -14.27 -23.23
N ARG A 191 -1.65 -14.16 -22.10
CA ARG A 191 -1.13 -14.48 -20.77
C ARG A 191 -2.19 -15.23 -19.97
N ASN A 192 -1.83 -16.37 -19.39
CA ASN A 192 -2.73 -17.19 -18.57
C ASN A 192 -4.06 -17.58 -19.23
N GLY A 193 -4.09 -17.70 -20.57
CA GLY A 193 -5.30 -18.01 -21.34
C GLY A 193 -6.16 -16.78 -21.71
N GLU A 194 -5.81 -15.59 -21.24
CA GLU A 194 -6.43 -14.33 -21.68
C GLU A 194 -5.68 -13.76 -22.88
N VAL A 195 -6.43 -13.27 -23.88
CA VAL A 195 -5.89 -12.62 -25.07
C VAL A 195 -6.24 -11.14 -25.01
N THR A 196 -5.21 -10.28 -24.99
CA THR A 196 -5.37 -8.83 -25.08
C THR A 196 -5.09 -8.41 -26.51
N GLN A 197 -5.98 -7.61 -27.09
CA GLN A 197 -5.83 -7.00 -28.41
C GLN A 197 -5.75 -5.47 -28.27
N VAL A 198 -4.80 -4.84 -28.94
CA VAL A 198 -4.58 -3.39 -28.92
C VAL A 198 -4.66 -2.86 -30.35
N ILE A 199 -5.59 -1.93 -30.57
CA ILE A 199 -5.76 -1.26 -31.86
C ILE A 199 -4.65 -0.22 -32.01
N ARG A 200 -3.88 -0.32 -33.10
CA ARG A 200 -2.74 0.56 -33.38
C ARG A 200 -2.95 1.31 -34.70
N ALA A 201 -2.82 2.63 -34.68
CA ALA A 201 -2.77 3.42 -35.90
C ALA A 201 -1.46 3.15 -36.65
N LYS A 202 -1.54 2.89 -37.96
CA LYS A 202 -0.35 2.71 -38.81
C LYS A 202 0.29 4.04 -39.21
N HIS A 203 -0.47 5.13 -39.15
CA HIS A 203 0.00 6.48 -39.40
C HIS A 203 -0.84 7.51 -38.60
N SER A 204 -0.32 8.72 -38.43
CA SER A 204 -0.93 9.77 -37.59
C SER A 204 -2.36 10.16 -37.99
N ARG A 205 -2.71 10.03 -39.28
CA ARG A 205 -4.03 10.38 -39.81
C ARG A 205 -5.06 9.24 -39.83
N ALA A 206 -4.76 8.06 -39.29
CA ALA A 206 -5.62 6.88 -39.43
C ALA A 206 -7.06 7.14 -38.93
N ALA A 207 -7.19 7.80 -37.79
CA ALA A 207 -8.48 8.18 -37.20
C ALA A 207 -9.29 9.19 -38.02
N GLU A 208 -8.64 10.03 -38.84
CA GLU A 208 -9.33 10.99 -39.71
C GLU A 208 -9.94 10.32 -40.94
N VAL A 209 -9.21 9.38 -41.54
CA VAL A 209 -9.55 8.78 -42.84
C VAL A 209 -10.30 7.45 -42.72
N SER A 210 -10.17 6.77 -41.58
CA SER A 210 -10.85 5.52 -41.25
C SER A 210 -11.24 5.54 -39.76
N PRO A 211 -12.26 6.31 -39.36
CA PRO A 211 -12.58 6.48 -37.95
C PRO A 211 -13.09 5.17 -37.33
N VAL A 212 -12.67 4.93 -36.08
CA VAL A 212 -13.20 3.85 -35.22
C VAL A 212 -14.17 4.47 -34.23
N GLY A 213 -15.43 4.07 -34.30
CA GLY A 213 -16.48 4.53 -33.39
C GLY A 213 -16.77 3.48 -32.33
N ILE A 214 -17.02 3.91 -31.09
CA ILE A 214 -17.49 3.04 -30.00
C ILE A 214 -18.91 3.50 -29.64
N ASN A 215 -19.88 2.62 -29.81
CA ASN A 215 -21.25 2.83 -29.41
C ASN A 215 -21.56 1.94 -28.20
N MET A 216 -22.08 2.55 -27.14
CA MET A 216 -22.41 1.83 -25.91
C MET A 216 -23.73 2.32 -25.35
N THR A 217 -24.60 1.38 -25.01
CA THR A 217 -25.85 1.66 -24.29
C THR A 217 -25.66 1.22 -22.84
N THR A 218 -25.88 2.14 -21.90
CA THR A 218 -25.76 1.86 -20.46
C THR A 218 -27.13 1.94 -19.79
N THR A 219 -27.38 1.04 -18.83
CA THR A 219 -28.58 1.05 -17.99
C THR A 219 -28.15 0.91 -16.54
N PHE A 220 -28.37 1.95 -15.74
CA PHE A 220 -27.95 1.98 -14.34
C PHE A 220 -29.11 1.58 -13.42
N GLY A 221 -28.83 0.67 -12.49
CA GLY A 221 -29.78 0.28 -11.44
C GLY A 221 -29.90 1.33 -10.32
N PRO A 222 -30.90 1.20 -9.42
CA PRO A 222 -31.12 2.12 -8.31
C PRO A 222 -29.92 2.29 -7.36
N ASP A 223 -29.12 1.23 -7.20
CA ASP A 223 -27.96 1.19 -6.31
C ASP A 223 -26.68 1.76 -6.96
N GLN A 224 -26.73 2.09 -8.26
CA GLN A 224 -25.57 2.49 -9.07
C GLN A 224 -25.54 4.01 -9.37
N LYS A 225 -26.30 4.82 -8.62
CA LYS A 225 -26.39 6.29 -8.85
C LYS A 225 -25.05 7.02 -8.80
N SER A 226 -24.12 6.58 -7.93
CA SER A 226 -22.78 7.15 -7.85
C SER A 226 -21.97 6.88 -9.12
N LEU A 227 -21.98 5.64 -9.61
CA LEU A 227 -21.32 5.24 -10.84
C LEU A 227 -21.93 5.97 -12.05
N GLU A 228 -23.26 6.08 -12.12
CA GLU A 228 -23.95 6.84 -13.15
C GLU A 228 -23.50 8.31 -13.18
N SER A 229 -23.44 8.95 -12.02
CA SER A 229 -22.99 10.35 -11.91
C SER A 229 -21.55 10.53 -12.36
N ILE A 230 -20.65 9.61 -11.97
CA ILE A 230 -19.25 9.63 -12.38
C ILE A 230 -19.15 9.44 -13.90
N PHE A 231 -19.79 8.39 -14.45
CA PHE A 231 -19.75 8.09 -15.87
C PHE A 231 -20.29 9.24 -16.72
N ARG A 232 -21.48 9.76 -16.38
CA ARG A 232 -22.08 10.91 -17.10
C ARG A 232 -21.15 12.12 -17.08
N ARG A 233 -20.52 12.44 -15.94
CA ARG A 233 -19.54 13.52 -15.85
C ARG A 233 -18.34 13.31 -16.79
N GLN A 234 -17.78 12.11 -16.82
CA GLN A 234 -16.62 11.80 -17.67
C GLN A 234 -16.97 11.84 -19.17
N VAL A 235 -18.20 11.44 -19.55
CA VAL A 235 -18.69 11.58 -20.93
C VAL A 235 -18.95 13.04 -21.30
N ASP A 236 -19.48 13.84 -20.37
CA ASP A 236 -19.85 15.23 -20.60
C ASP A 236 -18.62 16.16 -20.67
N TYR A 237 -17.59 15.92 -19.85
CA TYR A 237 -16.43 16.80 -19.68
C TYR A 237 -15.07 16.16 -20.01
N GLY A 238 -15.07 14.90 -20.46
CA GLY A 238 -13.87 14.15 -20.83
C GLY A 238 -13.33 13.27 -19.71
N ILE A 239 -12.64 12.18 -20.11
CA ILE A 239 -12.16 11.13 -19.19
C ILE A 239 -10.87 11.57 -18.50
N THR A 240 -10.94 11.76 -17.18
CA THR A 240 -9.85 12.22 -16.29
C THR A 240 -9.47 11.22 -15.22
N GLU A 241 -10.32 10.23 -14.98
CA GLU A 241 -10.07 9.13 -14.04
C GLU A 241 -10.52 7.80 -14.64
N ARG A 242 -10.02 6.70 -14.08
CA ARG A 242 -10.45 5.35 -14.50
C ARG A 242 -11.89 5.12 -14.06
N VAL A 243 -12.74 4.68 -14.98
CA VAL A 243 -14.11 4.26 -14.68
C VAL A 243 -14.36 2.88 -15.27
N THR A 244 -14.76 1.92 -14.43
CA THR A 244 -15.15 0.58 -14.87
C THR A 244 -16.66 0.43 -14.81
N LEU A 245 -17.26 0.08 -15.93
CA LEU A 245 -18.67 -0.25 -16.09
C LEU A 245 -18.80 -1.77 -16.12
N PRO A 246 -19.49 -2.38 -15.14
CA PRO A 246 -19.64 -3.83 -15.08
C PRO A 246 -20.61 -4.35 -16.15
N PRO A 247 -20.57 -5.67 -16.44
CA PRO A 247 -21.41 -6.32 -17.46
C PRO A 247 -22.92 -6.07 -17.35
N ASP A 248 -23.45 -5.91 -16.15
CA ASP A 248 -24.87 -5.65 -15.89
C ASP A 248 -25.30 -4.22 -16.24
N VAL A 249 -24.36 -3.27 -16.27
CA VAL A 249 -24.60 -1.88 -16.68
C VAL A 249 -24.56 -1.73 -18.20
N VAL A 250 -23.70 -2.51 -18.88
CA VAL A 250 -23.48 -2.39 -20.33
C VAL A 250 -24.50 -3.26 -21.08
N ALA A 251 -25.63 -2.65 -21.44
CA ALA A 251 -26.72 -3.32 -22.15
C ALA A 251 -26.30 -3.73 -23.59
N SER A 252 -25.49 -2.91 -24.26
CA SER A 252 -24.93 -3.25 -25.56
C SER A 252 -23.62 -2.51 -25.80
N PHE A 253 -22.66 -3.16 -26.44
CA PHE A 253 -21.41 -2.54 -26.87
C PHE A 253 -21.11 -2.90 -28.32
N GLU A 254 -20.73 -1.90 -29.10
CA GLU A 254 -20.41 -2.04 -30.52
C GLU A 254 -19.20 -1.18 -30.87
N VAL A 255 -18.23 -1.79 -31.54
CA VAL A 255 -17.13 -1.11 -32.20
C VAL A 255 -17.43 -1.07 -33.69
N THR A 256 -17.53 0.13 -34.23
CA THR A 256 -17.74 0.41 -35.66
C THR A 256 -16.44 0.88 -36.30
N GLY A 257 -16.24 0.56 -37.58
CA GLY A 257 -15.03 0.90 -38.31
C GLY A 257 -14.73 -0.13 -39.40
N PRO A 258 -13.45 -0.32 -39.77
CA PRO A 258 -13.02 -1.40 -40.64
C PRO A 258 -13.51 -2.77 -40.17
N GLU A 259 -13.74 -3.68 -41.11
CA GLU A 259 -14.22 -5.05 -40.83
C GLU A 259 -13.32 -5.79 -39.82
N LEU A 260 -12.00 -5.56 -39.88
CA LEU A 260 -11.03 -6.12 -38.93
C LEU A 260 -11.32 -5.76 -37.46
N LEU A 261 -11.89 -4.58 -37.21
CA LEU A 261 -12.14 -4.03 -35.88
C LEU A 261 -13.61 -4.09 -35.47
N ALA A 262 -14.51 -4.38 -36.41
CA ALA A 262 -15.94 -4.40 -36.18
C ALA A 262 -16.28 -5.52 -35.19
N TRP A 263 -16.88 -5.14 -34.07
CA TRP A 263 -17.22 -6.09 -33.02
C TRP A 263 -18.50 -5.68 -32.30
N ARG A 264 -19.31 -6.66 -31.92
CA ARG A 264 -20.52 -6.43 -31.12
C ARG A 264 -20.62 -7.47 -30.02
N GLY A 265 -20.94 -7.01 -28.82
CA GLY A 265 -21.08 -7.85 -27.65
C GLY A 265 -22.13 -7.33 -26.68
N GLU A 266 -22.59 -8.22 -25.81
CA GLU A 266 -23.50 -7.96 -24.69
C GLU A 266 -22.88 -8.56 -23.43
N GLY A 267 -23.20 -8.00 -22.25
CA GLY A 267 -22.64 -8.48 -20.99
C GLY A 267 -21.12 -8.30 -20.88
N VAL A 268 -20.63 -7.15 -21.33
CA VAL A 268 -19.19 -6.86 -21.41
C VAL A 268 -18.80 -5.87 -20.32
N GLU A 269 -17.61 -6.03 -19.75
CA GLU A 269 -17.04 -5.00 -18.88
C GLU A 269 -16.34 -3.95 -19.74
N VAL A 270 -16.60 -2.66 -19.46
CA VAL A 270 -15.95 -1.55 -20.15
C VAL A 270 -15.18 -0.72 -19.15
N THR A 271 -13.86 -0.61 -19.34
CA THR A 271 -13.03 0.29 -18.55
C THR A 271 -12.54 1.46 -19.40
N LEU A 272 -12.87 2.67 -18.96
CA LEU A 272 -12.41 3.92 -19.53
C LEU A 272 -11.17 4.40 -18.78
N TYR A 273 -10.15 4.83 -19.51
CA TYR A 273 -8.91 5.37 -18.96
C TYR A 273 -8.70 6.81 -19.44
N PRO A 274 -8.13 7.68 -18.59
CA PRO A 274 -7.72 9.01 -19.03
C PRO A 274 -6.63 8.90 -20.09
N ALA A 275 -6.68 9.78 -21.09
CA ALA A 275 -5.60 9.89 -22.05
C ALA A 275 -4.33 10.39 -21.35
N GLU A 276 -3.17 9.87 -21.75
CA GLU A 276 -1.90 10.39 -21.27
C GLU A 276 -1.77 11.86 -21.67
N SER A 277 -1.60 12.72 -20.67
CA SER A 277 -1.42 14.16 -20.84
C SER A 277 -0.07 14.56 -20.25
N PRO A 278 0.65 15.51 -20.88
CA PRO A 278 1.88 16.03 -20.30
C PRO A 278 1.60 16.69 -18.95
N ARG A 279 2.52 16.48 -18.00
CA ARG A 279 2.51 17.18 -16.72
C ARG A 279 3.15 18.54 -16.90
N LEU A 280 2.32 19.58 -16.94
CA LEU A 280 2.74 20.95 -17.17
C LEU A 280 2.59 21.77 -15.88
N PRO A 281 3.47 22.76 -15.64
CA PRO A 281 3.30 23.70 -14.54
C PRO A 281 1.95 24.42 -14.67
N PHE A 282 1.20 24.47 -13.59
CA PHE A 282 -0.05 25.22 -13.48
C PHE A 282 0.11 26.32 -12.45
N VAL A 283 -0.39 27.53 -12.72
CA VAL A 283 -0.43 28.61 -11.74
C VAL A 283 -1.87 29.09 -11.57
N PHE A 284 -2.30 29.15 -10.32
CA PHE A 284 -3.57 29.75 -9.92
C PHE A 284 -3.28 31.08 -9.21
N GLU A 285 -3.66 32.20 -9.83
CA GLU A 285 -3.48 33.54 -9.28
C GLU A 285 -4.81 34.10 -8.82
N PHE A 286 -4.96 34.32 -7.52
CA PHE A 286 -6.16 34.89 -6.93
C PHE A 286 -6.07 36.41 -6.94
N GLN A 287 -7.14 37.08 -7.37
CA GLN A 287 -7.16 38.51 -7.60
C GLN A 287 -8.14 39.22 -6.66
N ASP A 288 -7.77 40.41 -6.22
CA ASP A 288 -8.66 41.32 -5.52
C ASP A 288 -9.66 42.01 -6.48
N ALA A 289 -10.55 42.83 -5.93
CA ALA A 289 -11.54 43.59 -6.69
C ALA A 289 -10.92 44.59 -7.69
N ASN A 290 -9.65 44.98 -7.49
CA ASN A 290 -8.89 45.91 -8.34
C ASN A 290 -7.95 45.18 -9.32
N SER A 291 -8.08 43.85 -9.48
CA SER A 291 -7.21 43.00 -10.30
C SER A 291 -5.76 42.89 -9.82
N GLY A 292 -5.45 43.28 -8.58
CA GLY A 292 -4.17 43.01 -7.92
C GLY A 292 -4.09 41.54 -7.47
N THR A 293 -2.94 40.90 -7.65
CA THR A 293 -2.74 39.51 -7.18
C THR A 293 -2.65 39.48 -5.66
N LEU A 294 -3.60 38.78 -5.01
CA LEU A 294 -3.63 38.53 -3.57
C LEU A 294 -2.70 37.38 -3.18
N SER A 295 -2.80 36.28 -3.91
CA SER A 295 -1.97 35.09 -3.72
C SER A 295 -1.76 34.36 -5.03
N SER A 296 -0.71 33.54 -5.09
CA SER A 296 -0.39 32.72 -6.25
C SER A 296 0.06 31.34 -5.78
N HIS A 297 -0.53 30.31 -6.37
CA HIS A 297 -0.27 28.92 -6.03
C HIS A 297 0.16 28.16 -7.28
N THR A 298 1.28 27.46 -7.18
CA THR A 298 1.82 26.64 -8.28
C THR A 298 1.49 25.18 -8.05
N GLY A 299 0.92 24.55 -9.06
CA GLY A 299 0.62 23.13 -9.11
C GLY A 299 1.11 22.50 -10.41
N VAL A 300 0.70 21.28 -10.67
CA VAL A 300 1.05 20.51 -11.86
C VAL A 300 -0.21 19.88 -12.44
N THR A 301 -0.40 19.98 -13.75
CA THR A 301 -1.50 19.30 -14.44
C THR A 301 -1.31 17.79 -14.38
N ARG A 302 -2.36 17.06 -14.03
CA ARG A 302 -2.39 15.58 -14.02
C ARG A 302 -3.07 15.04 -15.27
N SER A 303 -4.16 15.67 -15.68
CA SER A 303 -4.89 15.33 -16.90
C SER A 303 -5.67 16.53 -17.40
N ALA A 304 -5.86 16.62 -18.71
CA ALA A 304 -6.80 17.54 -19.33
C ALA A 304 -7.60 16.77 -20.38
N ALA A 305 -8.91 16.98 -20.41
CA ALA A 305 -9.79 16.33 -21.37
C ALA A 305 -10.86 17.30 -21.88
N GLU A 306 -11.39 17.00 -23.06
CA GLU A 306 -12.47 17.73 -23.70
C GLU A 306 -13.51 16.74 -24.18
N ALA A 307 -14.77 17.08 -24.01
CA ALA A 307 -15.89 16.31 -24.51
C ALA A 307 -17.06 17.22 -24.91
N THR A 308 -18.24 16.63 -25.07
CA THR A 308 -19.37 17.24 -25.76
C THR A 308 -19.94 18.47 -25.06
N ARG A 309 -19.91 18.52 -23.72
CA ARG A 309 -20.46 19.64 -22.95
C ARG A 309 -19.41 20.61 -22.44
N GLY A 310 -18.15 20.18 -22.37
CA GLY A 310 -17.09 21.02 -21.83
C GLY A 310 -15.74 20.35 -21.76
N ARG A 311 -14.88 20.96 -20.95
CA ARG A 311 -13.52 20.53 -20.67
C ARG A 311 -13.36 20.23 -19.20
N SER A 312 -12.40 19.36 -18.89
CA SER A 312 -11.97 19.08 -17.54
C SER A 312 -10.47 19.25 -17.41
N LEU A 313 -10.03 19.77 -16.28
CA LEU A 313 -8.63 19.94 -15.93
C LEU A 313 -8.41 19.44 -14.50
N VAL A 314 -7.51 18.48 -14.34
CA VAL A 314 -7.09 18.00 -13.02
C VAL A 314 -5.72 18.57 -12.70
N VAL A 315 -5.62 19.26 -11.58
CA VAL A 315 -4.39 19.91 -11.11
C VAL A 315 -4.08 19.46 -9.70
N CYS A 316 -2.82 19.16 -9.44
CA CYS A 316 -2.32 18.81 -8.12
C CYS A 316 -1.46 19.94 -7.56
N PHE A 317 -1.72 20.37 -6.33
CA PHE A 317 -0.94 21.39 -5.61
C PHE A 317 -0.30 20.77 -4.38
N TYR A 318 0.99 21.05 -4.20
CA TYR A 318 1.78 20.63 -3.02
C TYR A 318 1.76 19.12 -2.73
N ASP A 319 1.44 18.30 -3.73
CA ASP A 319 1.13 16.87 -3.60
C ASP A 319 0.07 16.54 -2.52
N ALA A 320 -0.73 17.54 -2.11
CA ALA A 320 -1.69 17.44 -1.02
C ALA A 320 -3.13 17.80 -1.41
N ILE A 321 -3.30 18.63 -2.46
CA ILE A 321 -4.61 19.02 -2.99
C ILE A 321 -4.71 18.56 -4.43
N THR A 322 -5.80 17.89 -4.77
CA THR A 322 -6.20 17.68 -6.16
C THR A 322 -7.47 18.48 -6.46
N LEU A 323 -7.37 19.42 -7.39
CA LEU A 323 -8.50 20.16 -7.93
C LEU A 323 -8.92 19.54 -9.27
N THR A 324 -10.20 19.23 -9.41
CA THR A 324 -10.83 18.90 -10.69
C THR A 324 -11.72 20.06 -11.10
N LEU A 325 -11.34 20.75 -12.17
CA LEU A 325 -12.02 21.91 -12.72
C LEU A 325 -12.83 21.47 -13.93
N LEU A 326 -14.13 21.75 -13.94
CA LEU A 326 -15.03 21.49 -15.06
C LEU A 326 -15.47 22.81 -15.70
N PHE A 327 -15.22 22.96 -16.99
CA PHE A 327 -15.50 24.15 -17.77
C PHE A 327 -16.53 23.82 -18.87
N PRO A 328 -17.81 24.22 -18.71
CA PRO A 328 -18.79 24.10 -19.78
C PRO A 328 -18.38 24.92 -21.01
N HIS A 329 -18.69 24.44 -22.22
CA HIS A 329 -18.52 25.23 -23.45
C HIS A 329 -19.47 26.42 -23.50
N ASP A 330 -20.67 26.25 -22.93
CA ASP A 330 -21.65 27.32 -22.78
C ASP A 330 -21.31 28.15 -21.54
N ALA A 331 -20.83 29.37 -21.76
CA ALA A 331 -20.45 30.31 -20.69
C ALA A 331 -21.62 30.76 -19.80
N SER A 332 -22.87 30.52 -20.20
CA SER A 332 -24.04 30.78 -19.34
C SER A 332 -24.21 29.71 -18.24
N VAL A 333 -23.58 28.55 -18.40
CA VAL A 333 -23.57 27.46 -17.42
C VAL A 333 -22.34 27.61 -16.54
N GLY A 334 -22.56 27.68 -15.22
CA GLY A 334 -21.47 27.74 -14.25
C GLY A 334 -20.60 26.49 -14.30
N GLY A 335 -19.28 26.67 -14.17
CA GLY A 335 -18.33 25.58 -13.99
C GLY A 335 -18.42 24.95 -12.60
N GLU A 336 -17.70 23.85 -12.42
CA GLU A 336 -17.60 23.15 -11.13
C GLU A 336 -16.12 23.01 -10.74
N ILE A 337 -15.83 23.25 -9.46
CA ILE A 337 -14.54 22.92 -8.85
C ILE A 337 -14.79 21.84 -7.82
N LYS A 338 -14.15 20.69 -7.98
CA LYS A 338 -14.09 19.64 -6.96
C LYS A 338 -12.70 19.60 -6.37
N MET A 339 -12.64 19.44 -5.06
CA MET A 339 -11.39 19.40 -4.30
C MET A 339 -11.32 18.08 -3.55
N SER A 340 -10.16 17.43 -3.64
CA SER A 340 -9.78 16.30 -2.81
C SER A 340 -8.53 16.68 -2.03
N LEU A 341 -8.52 16.35 -0.73
CA LEU A 341 -7.43 16.62 0.18
C LEU A 341 -6.81 15.29 0.60
N ASP A 342 -5.49 15.17 0.47
CA ASP A 342 -4.70 14.05 0.97
C ASP A 342 -3.34 14.59 1.40
N PHE A 343 -3.20 14.89 2.69
CA PHE A 343 -1.96 15.44 3.24
C PHE A 343 -1.25 14.43 4.16
N GLN A 344 -1.52 13.14 4.01
CA GLN A 344 -0.78 12.12 4.76
C GLN A 344 0.71 12.21 4.43
N GLY A 345 1.54 12.26 5.47
CA GLY A 345 2.99 12.42 5.31
C GLY A 345 3.45 13.81 4.88
N ALA A 346 2.55 14.79 4.74
CA ALA A 346 2.92 16.17 4.43
C ALA A 346 3.59 16.85 5.62
N ASP A 347 4.58 17.71 5.35
CA ASP A 347 5.18 18.56 6.38
C ASP A 347 4.23 19.69 6.81
N PRO A 348 4.42 20.27 8.01
CA PRO A 348 3.55 21.32 8.53
C PRO A 348 3.46 22.55 7.62
N PHE A 349 4.54 22.94 6.94
CA PHE A 349 4.55 24.08 6.03
C PHE A 349 3.72 23.79 4.76
N THR A 350 3.77 22.57 4.25
CA THR A 350 2.90 22.12 3.15
C THR A 350 1.42 22.16 3.54
N VAL A 351 1.06 21.70 4.74
CA VAL A 351 -0.32 21.82 5.26
C VAL A 351 -0.77 23.27 5.37
N LEU A 352 0.10 24.19 5.82
CA LEU A 352 -0.24 25.62 5.85
C LEU A 352 -0.49 26.20 4.45
N ARG A 353 0.33 25.85 3.44
CA ARG A 353 0.11 26.27 2.05
C ARG A 353 -1.18 25.69 1.46
N MET A 354 -1.50 24.45 1.80
CA MET A 354 -2.77 23.81 1.47
C MET A 354 -3.93 24.63 2.01
N LEU A 355 -3.93 24.94 3.31
CA LEU A 355 -4.98 25.74 3.95
C LEU A 355 -5.10 27.15 3.34
N GLN A 356 -3.98 27.80 3.01
CA GLN A 356 -3.98 29.08 2.32
C GLN A 356 -4.61 29.03 0.92
N LEU A 357 -4.40 27.96 0.15
CA LEU A 357 -5.07 27.77 -1.14
C LEU A 357 -6.58 27.61 -0.95
N ILE A 358 -7.01 26.87 0.08
CA ILE A 358 -8.43 26.70 0.38
C ILE A 358 -9.07 28.04 0.76
N ASP A 359 -8.42 28.83 1.62
CA ASP A 359 -8.88 30.19 1.95
C ASP A 359 -8.98 31.07 0.71
N ALA A 360 -7.99 30.99 -0.18
CA ALA A 360 -7.98 31.78 -1.40
C ALA A 360 -9.14 31.40 -2.33
N LEU A 361 -9.47 30.10 -2.43
CA LEU A 361 -10.63 29.61 -3.19
C LEU A 361 -11.97 30.06 -2.58
N GLU A 362 -12.09 30.12 -1.26
CA GLU A 362 -13.33 30.53 -0.59
C GLU A 362 -13.54 32.06 -0.58
N ASN A 363 -12.46 32.83 -0.43
CA ASN A 363 -12.55 34.27 -0.16
C ASN A 363 -12.27 35.16 -1.39
N SER A 364 -11.80 34.60 -2.51
CA SER A 364 -11.52 35.38 -3.71
C SER A 364 -12.71 35.42 -4.66
N VAL A 365 -12.82 36.51 -5.43
CA VAL A 365 -13.89 36.68 -6.43
C VAL A 365 -13.44 36.21 -7.81
N VAL A 366 -12.17 36.44 -8.15
CA VAL A 366 -11.62 36.13 -9.47
C VAL A 366 -10.31 35.38 -9.30
N ALA A 367 -10.12 34.33 -10.11
CA ALA A 367 -8.85 33.63 -10.21
C ALA A 367 -8.42 33.50 -11.68
N ALA A 368 -7.16 33.83 -11.95
CA ALA A 368 -6.54 33.64 -13.26
C ALA A 368 -5.76 32.32 -13.28
N MET A 369 -5.88 31.59 -14.39
CA MET A 369 -5.24 30.30 -14.57
C MET A 369 -4.18 30.39 -15.67
N LYS A 370 -3.00 29.85 -15.40
CA LYS A 370 -1.91 29.74 -16.38
C LYS A 370 -1.41 28.30 -16.46
N VAL A 371 -1.14 27.83 -17.66
CA VAL A 371 -0.51 26.52 -17.93
C VAL A 371 0.76 26.78 -18.72
N ASP A 372 1.89 26.32 -18.20
CA ASP A 372 3.22 26.50 -18.80
C ASP A 372 3.49 27.99 -19.15
N GLY A 373 3.13 28.88 -18.23
CA GLY A 373 3.25 30.33 -18.39
C GLY A 373 2.19 31.00 -19.28
N ASN A 374 1.44 30.22 -20.06
CA ASN A 374 0.40 30.74 -20.96
C ASN A 374 -0.93 30.91 -20.22
N SER A 375 -1.59 32.07 -20.41
CA SER A 375 -2.91 32.34 -19.81
C SER A 375 -3.99 31.45 -20.42
N LEU A 376 -4.61 30.61 -19.59
CA LEU A 376 -5.76 29.78 -19.99
C LEU A 376 -7.07 30.58 -19.91
N GLY A 377 -7.17 31.49 -18.94
CA GLY A 377 -8.34 32.34 -18.75
C GLY A 377 -8.50 32.82 -17.31
N LYS A 378 -9.62 33.48 -17.04
CA LYS A 378 -10.06 33.86 -15.70
C LYS A 378 -11.38 33.18 -15.38
N ILE A 379 -11.55 32.78 -14.13
CA ILE A 379 -12.81 32.29 -13.59
C ILE A 379 -13.33 33.24 -12.51
N MET A 380 -14.64 33.39 -12.45
CA MET A 380 -15.30 33.99 -11.29
C MET A 380 -15.64 32.88 -10.30
N LEU A 381 -15.17 33.03 -9.08
CA LEU A 381 -15.48 32.12 -7.98
C LEU A 381 -16.75 32.63 -7.31
N ASN A 382 -17.76 31.76 -7.22
CA ASN A 382 -18.99 32.09 -6.52
C ASN A 382 -18.85 31.69 -5.04
N SER A 383 -18.67 32.67 -4.16
CA SER A 383 -18.50 32.49 -2.71
C SER A 383 -19.77 32.02 -1.98
N GLN A 384 -20.90 31.83 -2.67
CA GLN A 384 -22.15 31.38 -2.05
C GLN A 384 -22.14 29.92 -1.56
N ARG A 385 -21.16 29.11 -1.98
CA ARG A 385 -20.98 27.74 -1.48
C ARG A 385 -19.57 27.58 -0.93
N SER A 386 -19.47 27.44 0.40
CA SER A 386 -18.21 27.09 1.08
C SER A 386 -17.70 25.76 0.54
N LEU A 387 -16.39 25.68 0.32
CA LEU A 387 -15.72 24.42 -0.03
C LEU A 387 -15.57 23.53 1.20
N ILE A 388 -15.48 24.14 2.39
CA ILE A 388 -15.46 23.46 3.67
C ILE A 388 -16.89 23.44 4.25
N PRO A 389 -17.45 22.27 4.61
CA PRO A 389 -18.71 22.20 5.33
C PRO A 389 -18.64 23.01 6.63
N ALA A 390 -19.72 23.73 6.98
CA ALA A 390 -19.74 24.56 8.20
C ALA A 390 -19.40 23.77 9.48
N SER A 391 -19.76 22.48 9.52
CA SER A 391 -19.44 21.56 10.62
C SER A 391 -17.94 21.30 10.79
N SER A 392 -17.15 21.45 9.73
CA SER A 392 -15.71 21.13 9.71
C SER A 392 -14.82 22.37 9.86
N ARG A 393 -15.40 23.58 9.91
CA ARG A 393 -14.61 24.82 9.96
C ARG A 393 -13.73 24.92 11.21
N ALA A 394 -14.25 24.50 12.35
CA ALA A 394 -13.49 24.46 13.60
C ALA A 394 -12.28 23.50 13.49
N ASP A 395 -12.45 22.35 12.85
CA ASP A 395 -11.37 21.38 12.65
C ASP A 395 -10.26 21.93 11.76
N PHE A 396 -10.62 22.68 10.71
CA PHE A 396 -9.65 23.34 9.83
C PHE A 396 -8.85 24.43 10.57
N GLU A 397 -9.48 25.21 11.43
CA GLU A 397 -8.76 26.19 12.25
C GLU A 397 -7.86 25.53 13.30
N ARG A 398 -8.31 24.43 13.92
CA ARG A 398 -7.46 23.63 14.81
C ARG A 398 -6.24 23.08 14.08
N LEU A 399 -6.45 22.54 12.87
CA LEU A 399 -5.37 22.04 12.02
C LEU A 399 -4.39 23.15 11.63
N ARG A 400 -4.90 24.35 11.30
CA ARG A 400 -4.07 25.52 10.99
C ARG A 400 -3.17 25.90 12.16
N LEU A 401 -3.75 26.04 13.35
CA LEU A 401 -3.02 26.41 14.56
C LEU A 401 -1.98 25.34 14.92
N PHE A 402 -2.34 24.07 14.78
CA PHE A 402 -1.42 22.96 15.03
C PHE A 402 -0.24 22.95 14.05
N ALA A 403 -0.51 23.06 12.75
CA ALA A 403 0.52 23.11 11.71
C ALA A 403 1.42 24.34 11.85
N ASP A 404 0.87 25.50 12.23
CA ASP A 404 1.67 26.71 12.50
C ASP A 404 2.60 26.53 13.69
N ASP A 405 2.06 26.13 14.86
CA ASP A 405 2.86 25.89 16.05
C ASP A 405 4.00 24.88 15.76
N LEU A 406 3.68 23.76 15.10
CA LEU A 406 4.65 22.71 14.76
C LEU A 406 5.70 23.21 13.76
N ASN A 407 5.31 23.93 12.72
CA ASN A 407 6.24 24.51 11.74
C ASN A 407 7.28 25.41 12.41
N ILE A 408 6.85 26.29 13.33
CA ILE A 408 7.80 27.15 14.04
C ILE A 408 8.74 26.33 14.93
N VAL A 409 8.21 25.39 15.70
CA VAL A 409 9.02 24.64 16.65
C VAL A 409 10.04 23.75 15.91
N GLN A 410 9.62 23.07 14.84
CA GLN A 410 10.51 22.29 13.98
C GLN A 410 11.63 23.16 13.37
N ARG A 411 11.30 24.37 12.88
CA ARG A 411 12.30 25.30 12.33
C ARG A 411 13.28 25.82 13.38
N HIS A 412 12.81 26.10 14.60
CA HIS A 412 13.68 26.55 15.70
C HIS A 412 14.64 25.45 16.15
N CYS A 413 14.15 24.20 16.22
CA CYS A 413 14.93 23.07 16.70
C CYS A 413 15.69 22.33 15.58
N GLU A 414 15.55 22.76 14.32
CA GLU A 414 16.07 22.08 13.12
C GLU A 414 15.71 20.58 13.06
N SER A 415 14.52 20.23 13.56
CA SER A 415 14.01 18.85 13.62
C SER A 415 12.75 18.75 12.78
N TYR A 416 12.83 18.09 11.62
CA TYR A 416 11.75 18.06 10.63
C TYR A 416 11.12 16.68 10.51
N PHE A 417 9.79 16.65 10.58
CA PHE A 417 9.00 15.45 10.34
C PHE A 417 7.58 15.81 9.86
N PRO A 418 6.86 14.87 9.22
CA PRO A 418 5.49 15.09 8.78
C PRO A 418 4.51 15.47 9.89
N MET A 419 3.35 15.98 9.51
CA MET A 419 2.23 16.14 10.43
C MET A 419 1.85 14.80 11.07
N PRO A 420 1.84 14.70 12.41
CA PRO A 420 1.37 13.51 13.11
C PRO A 420 -0.09 13.20 12.77
N GLU A 421 -0.42 11.91 12.59
CA GLU A 421 -1.81 11.46 12.38
C GLU A 421 -2.62 11.54 13.67
N ASP A 422 -1.97 11.23 14.80
CA ASP A 422 -2.55 11.29 16.13
C ASP A 422 -1.80 12.30 17.00
N VAL A 423 -2.55 13.14 17.70
CA VAL A 423 -2.02 14.16 18.61
C VAL A 423 -2.65 13.98 19.97
N SER A 424 -1.84 13.63 20.98
CA SER A 424 -2.32 13.63 22.35
C SER A 424 -2.56 15.07 22.82
N GLY A 425 -3.51 15.26 23.74
CA GLY A 425 -3.74 16.58 24.31
C GLY A 425 -2.51 17.15 25.04
N GLU A 426 -1.67 16.26 25.58
CA GLU A 426 -0.40 16.63 26.22
C GLU A 426 0.64 17.12 25.21
N ASP A 427 0.83 16.40 24.10
CA ASP A 427 1.72 16.85 23.02
C ASP A 427 1.28 18.21 22.46
N ARG A 428 -0.04 18.40 22.29
CA ARG A 428 -0.60 19.68 21.82
C ARG A 428 -0.26 20.84 22.75
N LEU A 429 -0.35 20.62 24.06
CA LEU A 429 -0.02 21.61 25.09
C LEU A 429 1.48 21.92 25.10
N TYR A 430 2.34 20.90 25.13
CA TYR A 430 3.78 21.10 25.10
C TYR A 430 4.23 21.83 23.83
N LEU A 431 3.64 21.48 22.68
CA LEU A 431 3.91 22.18 21.44
C LEU A 431 3.53 23.66 21.52
N ARG A 432 2.36 23.97 22.09
CA ARG A 432 1.94 25.37 22.27
C ARG A 432 2.88 26.13 23.20
N CYS A 433 3.28 25.52 24.32
CA CYS A 433 4.25 26.10 25.23
C CYS A 433 5.59 26.35 24.53
N ALA A 434 6.10 25.38 23.78
CA ALA A 434 7.32 25.52 22.99
C ALA A 434 7.23 26.73 22.04
N ARG A 435 6.13 26.86 21.30
CA ARG A 435 5.89 28.02 20.42
C ARG A 435 5.93 29.34 21.19
N LEU A 436 5.21 29.45 22.31
CA LEU A 436 5.17 30.67 23.12
C LEU A 436 6.55 31.06 23.64
N LEU A 437 7.32 30.08 24.13
CA LEU A 437 8.69 30.28 24.60
C LEU A 437 9.62 30.77 23.48
N ILE A 438 9.56 30.16 22.29
CA ILE A 438 10.34 30.57 21.10
C ILE A 438 9.98 31.99 20.66
N GLU A 439 8.70 32.37 20.77
CA GLU A 439 8.23 33.73 20.48
C GLU A 439 8.66 34.78 21.52
N GLY A 440 9.36 34.39 22.58
CA GLY A 440 9.81 35.32 23.61
C GLY A 440 8.77 35.63 24.68
N LYS A 441 7.77 34.77 24.83
CA LYS A 441 6.74 34.87 25.87
C LYS A 441 7.11 33.97 27.05
N CYS A 442 6.55 34.29 28.21
CA CYS A 442 6.60 33.42 29.39
C CYS A 442 5.39 32.47 29.31
N ALA A 443 5.57 31.21 29.64
CA ALA A 443 4.52 30.19 29.54
C ALA A 443 4.49 29.30 30.78
N VAL A 444 3.29 28.82 31.12
CA VAL A 444 3.12 27.74 32.09
C VAL A 444 3.45 26.41 31.41
N VAL A 445 4.35 25.64 32.00
CA VAL A 445 4.73 24.32 31.47
C VAL A 445 3.79 23.25 32.03
N PRO A 446 3.09 22.47 31.18
CA PRO A 446 2.18 21.43 31.63
C PRO A 446 2.86 20.44 32.58
N ARG A 447 2.16 20.08 33.66
CA ARG A 447 2.57 19.10 34.69
C ARG A 447 3.83 19.46 35.47
N MET A 448 4.43 20.63 35.25
CA MET A 448 5.52 21.12 36.08
C MET A 448 4.96 21.76 37.35
N ASN A 449 4.41 20.91 38.22
CA ASN A 449 3.74 21.29 39.47
C ASN A 449 4.59 20.91 40.70
N ASN A 450 5.70 20.20 40.49
CA ASN A 450 6.63 19.78 41.52
C ASN A 450 8.03 19.67 40.90
N LEU A 451 9.04 20.15 41.61
CA LEU A 451 10.46 20.02 41.27
C LEU A 451 11.18 19.27 42.39
N THR A 452 12.05 18.34 42.00
CA THR A 452 12.96 17.69 42.95
C THR A 452 14.33 18.34 42.85
N VAL A 453 14.80 18.92 43.95
CA VAL A 453 16.15 19.49 44.10
C VAL A 453 16.98 18.55 44.95
N HIS A 454 18.22 18.29 44.56
CA HIS A 454 19.16 17.47 45.32
C HIS A 454 20.07 18.36 46.17
N LEU A 455 20.08 18.11 47.48
CA LEU A 455 21.04 18.75 48.37
C LEU A 455 22.43 18.14 48.16
N ASN A 456 23.47 18.96 48.36
CA ASN A 456 24.88 18.56 48.23
C ASN A 456 25.56 18.29 49.60
N GLY A 457 24.77 18.20 50.67
CA GLY A 457 25.24 18.00 52.04
C GLY A 457 25.80 19.24 52.75
N ALA A 458 25.96 20.39 52.08
CA ALA A 458 26.47 21.60 52.72
C ALA A 458 25.39 22.27 53.59
N ASP A 459 25.66 22.40 54.89
CA ASP A 459 24.81 23.13 55.82
C ASP A 459 25.24 24.61 55.89
N SER A 460 24.28 25.52 55.73
CA SER A 460 24.52 26.96 55.76
C SER A 460 23.30 27.71 56.30
N ASP A 461 23.54 28.86 56.93
CA ASP A 461 22.46 29.70 57.47
C ASP A 461 21.43 30.10 56.40
N GLY A 462 21.90 30.32 55.15
CA GLY A 462 21.03 30.62 54.02
C GLY A 462 20.11 29.45 53.64
N LEU A 463 20.65 28.23 53.59
CA LEU A 463 19.85 27.02 53.34
C LEU A 463 18.85 26.79 54.48
N ARG A 464 19.27 26.94 55.74
CA ARG A 464 18.37 26.79 56.90
C ARG A 464 17.23 27.82 56.86
N THR A 465 17.53 29.07 56.51
CA THR A 465 16.50 30.11 56.32
C THR A 465 15.47 29.70 55.26
N VAL A 466 15.91 29.10 54.14
CA VAL A 466 15.01 28.61 53.09
C VAL A 466 14.16 27.42 53.57
N LEU A 467 14.75 26.47 54.29
CA LEU A 467 14.05 25.29 54.82
C LEU A 467 13.04 25.63 55.92
N GLU A 468 13.30 26.69 56.70
CA GLU A 468 12.43 27.15 57.79
C GLU A 468 11.33 28.12 57.32
N SER A 469 11.42 28.65 56.10
CA SER A 469 10.43 29.57 55.55
C SER A 469 9.12 28.85 55.16
N GLU A 470 7.98 29.46 55.46
CA GLU A 470 6.66 28.95 55.06
C GLU A 470 6.39 29.09 53.55
N ALA A 471 7.01 30.09 52.90
CA ALA A 471 6.93 30.30 51.46
C ALA A 471 8.17 31.07 50.94
N GLY A 472 8.57 30.79 49.70
CA GLY A 472 9.70 31.49 49.08
C GLY A 472 9.55 31.63 47.56
N VAL A 473 10.34 32.54 46.97
CA VAL A 473 10.55 32.62 45.53
C VAL A 473 11.53 31.52 45.13
N PHE A 474 11.18 30.75 44.12
CA PHE A 474 12.08 29.76 43.53
C PHE A 474 12.42 30.16 42.10
N MET A 475 13.70 30.11 41.75
CA MET A 475 14.17 30.32 40.40
C MET A 475 15.28 29.32 40.08
N MET A 476 15.20 28.71 38.91
CA MET A 476 16.12 27.73 38.38
C MET A 476 16.55 28.16 36.98
N GLU A 477 17.86 28.14 36.75
CA GLU A 477 18.43 28.31 35.42
C GLU A 477 18.74 26.93 34.85
N ASN A 478 18.15 26.62 33.70
CA ASN A 478 18.41 25.39 32.96
C ASN A 478 19.27 25.76 31.75
N GLU A 479 20.49 25.22 31.67
CA GLU A 479 21.34 25.40 30.48
C GLU A 479 20.72 24.74 29.24
N ILE A 480 19.93 23.69 29.47
CA ILE A 480 19.33 22.87 28.44
C ILE A 480 17.86 22.63 28.83
N PHE A 481 16.94 23.22 28.09
CA PHE A 481 15.51 23.04 28.26
C PHE A 481 14.86 22.56 26.95
N GLY A 482 13.89 21.67 27.07
CA GLY A 482 13.23 21.05 25.92
C GLY A 482 12.02 20.21 26.32
N PHE A 483 11.31 19.72 25.31
CA PHE A 483 10.15 18.85 25.49
C PHE A 483 10.32 17.55 24.71
N GLU A 484 9.77 16.47 25.24
CA GLU A 484 9.51 15.26 24.48
C GLU A 484 8.05 15.28 24.04
N MET A 485 7.83 15.29 22.73
CA MET A 485 6.48 15.27 22.15
C MET A 485 6.51 14.58 20.79
N PHE A 486 5.45 13.87 20.44
CA PHE A 486 5.35 13.08 19.20
C PHE A 486 6.47 12.03 19.02
N GLY A 487 7.07 11.56 20.12
CA GLY A 487 8.23 10.67 20.09
C GLY A 487 9.55 11.34 19.70
N HIS A 488 9.59 12.68 19.65
CA HIS A 488 10.78 13.46 19.34
C HIS A 488 11.18 14.35 20.53
N SER A 489 12.48 14.57 20.69
CA SER A 489 13.03 15.52 21.66
C SER A 489 13.30 16.86 20.97
N PHE A 490 12.74 17.93 21.53
CA PHE A 490 12.87 19.30 21.02
C PHE A 490 13.64 20.15 22.01
N MET A 491 14.87 20.50 21.65
CA MET A 491 15.74 21.33 22.46
C MET A 491 15.51 22.81 22.15
N LEU A 492 14.98 23.56 23.11
CA LEU A 492 14.66 24.97 22.93
C LEU A 492 15.84 25.91 23.25
N GLY A 493 16.76 25.44 24.09
CA GLY A 493 17.94 26.19 24.57
C GLY A 493 17.87 26.49 26.07
N PRO A 494 18.70 27.41 26.59
CA PRO A 494 18.68 27.79 27.99
C PRO A 494 17.36 28.44 28.39
N ALA A 495 16.82 28.05 29.54
CA ALA A 495 15.55 28.56 30.05
C ALA A 495 15.65 28.92 31.53
N ARG A 496 14.84 29.88 31.96
CA ARG A 496 14.61 30.19 33.37
C ARG A 496 13.23 29.73 33.77
N THR A 497 13.19 28.91 34.81
CA THR A 497 11.96 28.39 35.40
C THR A 497 11.82 28.95 36.80
N PHE A 498 10.66 29.51 37.13
CA PHE A 498 10.46 30.14 38.43
C PHE A 498 9.02 30.03 38.92
N SER A 499 8.84 30.24 40.22
CA SER A 499 7.55 30.51 40.84
C SER A 499 7.74 31.61 41.88
N LEU A 500 6.78 32.53 41.95
CA LEU A 500 6.81 33.64 42.91
C LEU A 500 6.50 33.17 44.32
N ARG A 501 5.78 32.05 44.45
CA ARG A 501 5.50 31.41 45.74
C ARG A 501 5.67 29.90 45.64
N THR A 502 6.52 29.35 46.50
CA THR A 502 6.76 27.91 46.61
C THR A 502 6.74 27.46 48.06
N LYS A 503 6.40 26.18 48.24
CA LYS A 503 6.44 25.44 49.50
C LYS A 503 7.34 24.23 49.34
N LEU A 504 8.06 23.92 50.42
CA LEU A 504 8.89 22.73 50.52
C LEU A 504 8.13 21.65 51.28
N THR A 505 7.68 20.60 50.58
CA THR A 505 6.75 19.63 51.19
C THR A 505 7.40 18.69 52.21
N ASN A 506 8.73 18.55 52.15
CA ASN A 506 9.53 17.69 53.03
C ASN A 506 10.71 18.45 53.69
N ALA A 507 10.55 19.74 53.97
CA ALA A 507 11.61 20.55 54.56
C ALA A 507 12.09 20.03 55.93
N ALA A 508 11.18 19.60 56.80
CA ALA A 508 11.53 19.07 58.12
C ALA A 508 12.42 17.82 58.03
N ASP A 509 12.22 16.98 57.02
CA ASP A 509 13.06 15.81 56.76
C ASP A 509 14.46 16.23 56.28
N ALA A 510 14.52 17.24 55.43
CA ALA A 510 15.79 17.80 54.95
C ALA A 510 16.62 18.39 56.09
N VAL A 511 15.99 19.11 57.04
CA VAL A 511 16.66 19.66 58.24
C VAL A 511 17.24 18.52 59.08
N ARG A 512 16.47 17.45 59.34
CA ARG A 512 16.96 16.27 60.07
C ARG A 512 18.14 15.60 59.36
N ALA A 513 18.09 15.48 58.03
CA ALA A 513 19.18 14.92 57.25
C ALA A 513 20.45 15.79 57.34
N LEU A 514 20.33 17.13 57.36
CA LEU A 514 21.47 18.04 57.56
C LEU A 514 22.08 17.87 58.96
N GLU A 515 21.26 17.81 60.00
CA GLU A 515 21.70 17.62 61.38
C GLU A 515 22.38 16.25 61.60
N ALA A 516 21.95 15.22 60.87
CA ALA A 516 22.55 13.89 60.90
C ALA A 516 23.82 13.77 60.02
N GLY A 517 24.12 14.75 59.17
CA GLY A 517 25.20 14.66 58.18
C GLY A 517 24.88 13.72 57.00
N GLU A 518 23.60 13.45 56.74
CA GLU A 518 23.09 12.54 55.71
C GLU A 518 22.37 13.29 54.56
N ALA A 519 22.56 14.60 54.45
CA ALA A 519 21.85 15.44 53.47
C ALA A 519 22.39 15.35 52.04
N ASP A 520 23.57 14.78 51.81
CA ASP A 520 24.10 14.64 50.45
C ASP A 520 23.22 13.72 49.60
N GLY A 521 22.74 14.23 48.46
CA GLY A 521 21.78 13.55 47.59
C GLY A 521 20.33 13.58 48.08
N PHE A 522 20.02 14.21 49.23
CA PHE A 522 18.65 14.30 49.75
C PHE A 522 17.74 15.02 48.75
N LYS A 523 16.57 14.43 48.48
CA LYS A 523 15.59 14.90 47.50
C LYS A 523 14.59 15.87 48.15
N LEU A 524 14.84 17.16 48.03
CA LEU A 524 13.92 18.20 48.46
C LEU A 524 12.82 18.41 47.40
N GLN A 525 11.57 18.43 47.82
CA GLN A 525 10.41 18.59 46.94
C GLN A 525 9.87 20.03 47.01
N VAL A 526 9.95 20.74 45.89
CA VAL A 526 9.52 22.12 45.73
C VAL A 526 8.22 22.15 44.92
N VAL A 527 7.13 22.62 45.53
CA VAL A 527 5.84 22.79 44.85
C VAL A 527 5.47 24.27 44.84
N PRO A 528 4.81 24.79 43.80
CA PRO A 528 4.20 26.11 43.87
C PRO A 528 3.16 26.18 44.98
N ASP A 529 3.05 27.32 45.66
CA ASP A 529 2.06 27.53 46.72
C ASP A 529 0.78 28.16 46.17
N GLY A 530 -0.32 27.41 46.19
CA GLY A 530 -1.64 27.86 45.72
C GLY A 530 -2.07 27.17 44.42
N THR A 531 -2.73 27.91 43.52
CA THR A 531 -3.11 27.44 42.18
C THR A 531 -2.00 27.67 41.15
N GLU A 532 -0.85 28.18 41.56
CA GLU A 532 0.26 28.50 40.67
C GLU A 532 0.91 27.23 40.12
N SER A 533 1.39 27.29 38.88
CA SER A 533 2.29 26.31 38.27
C SER A 533 3.64 26.99 38.05
N PHE A 534 4.72 26.24 37.86
CA PHE A 534 5.98 26.88 37.52
C PHE A 534 5.91 27.56 36.14
N TRP A 535 6.47 28.77 36.04
CA TRP A 535 6.52 29.56 34.81
C TRP A 535 7.90 29.43 34.19
N THR A 536 7.95 29.45 32.86
CA THR A 536 9.22 29.33 32.12
C THR A 536 9.30 30.38 31.03
N TYR A 537 10.51 30.88 30.78
CA TYR A 537 10.82 31.74 29.64
C TYR A 537 12.25 31.48 29.15
N LEU A 538 12.52 31.83 27.89
CA LEU A 538 13.87 31.77 27.31
C LEU A 538 14.53 33.16 27.45
N PRO A 539 15.59 33.33 28.27
CA PRO A 539 16.18 34.64 28.52
C PRO A 539 16.64 35.38 27.25
N GLU A 540 17.20 34.65 26.29
CA GLU A 540 17.70 35.22 25.02
C GLU A 540 16.59 35.69 24.07
N ARG A 541 15.35 35.26 24.30
CA ARG A 541 14.19 35.60 23.46
C ARG A 541 13.19 36.50 24.17
N TRP A 542 13.36 36.77 25.47
CA TRP A 542 12.38 37.48 26.26
C TRP A 542 12.05 38.87 25.68
N ASN A 543 10.78 39.12 25.40
CA ASN A 543 10.31 40.38 24.81
C ASN A 543 9.94 41.46 25.85
N GLY A 544 9.97 41.16 27.15
CA GLY A 544 9.61 42.12 28.20
C GLY A 544 10.72 43.12 28.51
N SER A 545 10.37 44.20 29.21
CA SER A 545 11.34 45.18 29.68
C SER A 545 12.23 44.56 30.78
N GLY A 546 13.49 44.99 30.89
CA GLY A 546 14.49 44.35 31.77
C GLY A 546 14.16 44.36 33.26
N ASP A 547 13.22 45.23 33.69
CA ASP A 547 12.79 45.37 35.08
C ASP A 547 11.43 44.68 35.36
N GLU A 548 10.75 44.14 34.35
CA GLU A 548 9.47 43.47 34.50
C GLU A 548 9.64 41.97 34.75
N TRP A 549 9.00 41.47 35.81
CA TRP A 549 8.86 40.04 36.03
C TRP A 549 8.05 39.40 34.89
N PRO A 550 8.55 38.33 34.26
CA PRO A 550 7.83 37.67 33.18
C PRO A 550 6.46 37.16 33.63
N ARG A 551 5.40 37.61 32.97
CA ARG A 551 4.04 37.09 33.24
C ARG A 551 3.69 36.04 32.20
N PRO A 552 3.20 34.86 32.62
CA PRO A 552 2.83 33.83 31.67
C PRO A 552 1.63 34.30 30.84
N VAL A 553 1.66 33.95 29.56
CA VAL A 553 0.54 34.16 28.65
C VAL A 553 -0.30 32.90 28.57
N GLY A 554 -1.57 33.07 28.22
CA GLY A 554 -2.44 31.95 28.02
C GLY A 554 -2.08 31.10 26.81
N TRP A 555 -2.44 29.82 26.87
CA TRP A 555 -2.22 28.90 25.75
C TRP A 555 -3.09 29.26 24.55
N GLY A 556 -4.30 29.79 24.78
CA GLY A 556 -5.24 30.16 23.71
C GLY A 556 -5.73 28.96 22.91
N LEU A 557 -5.92 27.81 23.57
CA LEU A 557 -6.46 26.59 22.97
C LEU A 557 -7.86 26.35 23.53
N GLU A 558 -8.88 26.32 22.67
CA GLU A 558 -10.29 26.21 23.09
C GLU A 558 -10.61 24.93 23.88
N ASP A 559 -9.89 23.84 23.62
CA ASP A 559 -10.15 22.54 24.25
C ASP A 559 -9.46 22.37 25.62
N PHE A 560 -8.71 23.37 26.09
CA PHE A 560 -7.94 23.30 27.34
C PHE A 560 -8.23 24.48 28.25
N ASN A 561 -8.26 24.22 29.56
CA ASN A 561 -8.34 25.30 30.55
C ASN A 561 -7.07 26.14 30.47
N ASP A 562 -7.23 27.43 30.22
CA ASP A 562 -6.10 28.33 30.06
C ASP A 562 -5.49 28.66 31.43
N PRO A 563 -4.17 28.48 31.64
CA PRO A 563 -3.53 28.89 32.88
C PRO A 563 -3.75 30.38 33.20
N ALA A 564 -3.90 31.25 32.20
CA ALA A 564 -4.15 32.67 32.40
C ALA A 564 -5.45 32.95 33.18
N ASP A 565 -6.45 32.07 33.10
CA ASP A 565 -7.73 32.23 33.81
C ASP A 565 -7.62 31.91 35.31
N THR A 566 -6.57 31.20 35.71
CA THR A 566 -6.33 30.77 37.11
C THR A 566 -5.33 31.66 37.85
N LEU A 567 -4.68 32.58 37.14
CA LEU A 567 -3.76 33.55 37.70
C LEU A 567 -4.57 34.76 38.19
N LEU A 568 -4.93 34.74 39.48
CA LEU A 568 -5.58 35.88 40.13
C LEU A 568 -4.70 37.14 40.03
N PRO A 569 -5.30 38.34 39.92
CA PRO A 569 -4.61 39.60 39.61
C PRO A 569 -3.59 40.07 40.63
#